data_AF-A0A7S2JDV7-F1
#
_entry.id   AF-A0A7S2JDV7-F1
#
_cell.length_a   1.000
_cell.length_b   1.000
_cell.length_c   1.000
_cell.angle_alpha   90.00
_cell.angle_beta   90.00
_cell.angle_gamma   90.00
#
_symmetry.space_group_name_H-M   'P 1'
#
loop_
_entity.id
_entity.type
_entity.pdbx_description
1 polymer ?
#
loop_
_entity_poly.entity_id
_entity_poly.type
_entity_poly.pdbx_seq_one_letter_code
_entity_poly.pdbx_strand_id
1 'polypeptide(L)'
;PVQTFDEAPFSKKIQKALKAAGFTSPSPIQAQSWPIAVAGQDLVAVAKTGSGKTLGFLLPAFRMIAETAGEEGASTGSSPATPLVLVLAPTRELATQIEAECTKFGKAAKVTSQAVFGGTPKGPQVKALKEGPQVLVATPGRLQDLMEMNAVSL
;
A
#
# COMPACT_ATOMS: atom_id res chain seq x y z
N PRO A 1 5.71 18.39 12.16
CA PRO A 1 4.42 17.68 11.93
C PRO A 1 3.57 18.45 10.92
N VAL A 2 2.92 17.74 9.99
CA VAL A 2 2.03 18.32 8.98
C VAL A 2 0.69 18.69 9.61
N GLN A 3 0.25 19.94 9.50
CA GLN A 3 -1.00 20.40 10.14
C GLN A 3 -2.19 20.40 9.18
N THR A 4 -1.93 20.57 7.89
CA THR A 4 -2.97 20.60 6.84
C THR A 4 -2.63 19.64 5.70
N PHE A 5 -3.63 19.19 4.93
CA PHE A 5 -3.36 18.38 3.75
C PHE A 5 -2.57 19.13 2.68
N ASP A 6 -2.69 20.46 2.64
CA ASP A 6 -2.02 21.28 1.65
C ASP A 6 -0.50 21.41 1.95
N GLU A 7 -0.10 21.27 3.23
CA GLU A 7 1.30 21.09 3.66
C GLU A 7 1.83 19.67 3.48
N ALA A 8 0.95 18.68 3.27
CA ALA A 8 1.37 17.29 3.18
C ALA A 8 2.22 17.06 1.91
N PRO A 9 3.27 16.22 1.97
CA PRO A 9 4.21 16.00 0.87
C PRO A 9 3.63 15.13 -0.27
N PHE A 10 2.34 15.28 -0.59
CA PHE A 10 1.62 14.47 -1.57
C PHE A 10 1.05 15.31 -2.70
N SER A 11 0.74 14.66 -3.82
CA SER A 11 0.16 15.34 -4.98
C SER A 11 -1.21 15.95 -4.68
N LYS A 12 -1.57 17.02 -5.39
CA LYS A 12 -2.91 17.64 -5.32
C LYS A 12 -4.04 16.64 -5.58
N LYS A 13 -3.79 15.56 -6.33
CA LYS A 13 -4.78 14.49 -6.57
C LYS A 13 -5.06 13.69 -5.31
N ILE A 14 -4.02 13.31 -4.56
CA ILE A 14 -4.16 12.62 -3.27
C ILE A 14 -4.84 13.54 -2.25
N GLN A 15 -4.43 14.81 -2.17
CA GLN A 15 -5.05 15.79 -1.28
C GLN A 15 -6.55 15.97 -1.57
N LYS A 16 -6.95 16.04 -2.85
CA LYS A 16 -8.36 16.07 -3.25
C LYS A 16 -9.10 14.77 -2.89
N ALA A 17 -8.47 13.61 -3.05
CA ALA A 17 -9.06 12.33 -2.68
C ALA A 17 -9.32 12.23 -1.16
N LEU A 18 -8.40 12.73 -0.33
CA LEU A 18 -8.58 12.83 1.12
C LEU A 18 -9.78 13.72 1.48
N LYS A 19 -9.83 14.93 0.91
CA LYS A 19 -10.94 15.88 1.12
C LYS A 19 -12.29 15.28 0.66
N ALA A 20 -12.32 14.63 -0.51
CA ALA A 20 -13.52 13.99 -1.04
C ALA A 20 -13.97 12.77 -0.21
N ALA A 21 -13.05 12.08 0.45
CA ALA A 21 -13.35 10.99 1.38
C ALA A 21 -13.81 11.48 2.76
N GLY A 22 -13.98 12.79 2.95
CA GLY A 22 -14.50 13.39 4.18
C GLY A 22 -13.44 13.68 5.24
N PHE A 23 -12.15 13.50 4.94
CA PHE A 23 -11.10 13.88 5.88
C PHE A 23 -10.96 15.40 5.91
N THR A 24 -10.94 15.98 7.11
CA THR A 24 -10.82 17.43 7.32
C THR A 24 -9.38 17.87 7.59
N SER A 25 -8.60 17.02 8.25
CA SER A 25 -7.20 17.26 8.60
C SER A 25 -6.44 15.93 8.78
N PRO A 26 -5.09 15.93 8.70
CA PRO A 26 -4.29 14.76 9.03
C PRO A 26 -4.53 14.32 10.47
N SER A 27 -4.66 13.01 10.70
CA SER A 27 -4.68 12.50 12.07
C SER A 27 -3.30 12.67 12.73
N PRO A 28 -3.19 12.67 14.08
CA PRO A 28 -1.91 12.87 14.75
C PRO A 28 -0.80 11.89 14.31
N ILE A 29 -1.16 10.62 14.06
CA ILE A 29 -0.19 9.63 13.58
C ILE A 29 0.24 9.95 12.14
N GLN A 30 -0.68 10.37 11.27
CA GLN A 30 -0.37 10.77 9.89
C GLN A 30 0.54 12.00 9.85
N ALA A 31 0.19 13.04 10.62
CA ALA A 31 0.92 14.30 10.72
C ALA A 31 2.39 14.11 11.09
N GLN A 32 2.69 13.11 11.93
CA GLN A 32 4.05 12.77 12.36
C GLN A 32 4.72 11.77 11.42
N SER A 33 4.01 10.73 10.99
CA SER A 33 4.57 9.63 10.20
C SER A 33 4.95 10.04 8.78
N TRP A 34 4.15 10.87 8.11
CA TRP A 34 4.37 11.22 6.71
C TRP A 34 5.72 11.86 6.40
N PRO A 35 6.17 12.93 7.11
CA PRO A 35 7.48 13.52 6.82
C PRO A 35 8.64 12.56 7.07
N ILE A 36 8.54 11.70 8.11
CA ILE A 36 9.59 10.71 8.45
C ILE A 36 9.66 9.64 7.36
N ALA A 37 8.50 9.06 7.00
CA ALA A 37 8.42 8.01 6.00
C ALA A 37 8.86 8.50 4.62
N VAL A 38 8.44 9.70 4.18
CA VAL A 38 8.85 10.28 2.89
C VAL A 38 10.35 10.60 2.86
N ALA A 39 10.99 10.82 4.01
CA ALA A 39 12.45 10.97 4.09
C ALA A 39 13.21 9.64 3.99
N GLY A 40 12.52 8.51 3.75
CA GLY A 40 13.13 7.19 3.65
C GLY A 40 13.61 6.62 4.98
N GLN A 41 13.08 7.12 6.10
CA GLN A 41 13.48 6.67 7.43
C GLN A 41 12.55 5.59 7.97
N ASP A 42 13.14 4.62 8.68
CA ASP A 42 12.40 3.62 9.43
C ASP A 42 11.60 4.24 10.58
N LEU A 43 10.39 3.73 10.80
CA LEU A 43 9.46 4.30 11.78
C LEU A 43 8.70 3.21 12.54
N VAL A 44 8.71 3.32 13.87
CA VAL A 44 7.78 2.61 14.76
C VAL A 44 6.68 3.56 15.19
N ALA A 45 5.46 3.31 14.73
CA ALA A 45 4.29 4.16 14.97
C ALA A 45 3.30 3.48 15.92
N VAL A 46 3.23 3.96 17.17
CA VAL A 46 2.33 3.41 18.20
C VAL A 46 1.03 4.23 18.24
N ALA A 47 -0.07 3.65 17.78
CA ALA A 47 -1.39 4.26 17.86
C ALA A 47 -2.50 3.20 17.88
N LYS A 48 -3.67 3.54 18.42
CA LYS A 48 -4.83 2.63 18.46
C LYS A 48 -5.42 2.36 17.07
N THR A 49 -6.20 1.29 16.94
CA THR A 49 -6.98 1.02 15.72
C THR A 49 -7.96 2.18 15.46
N GLY A 50 -8.18 2.50 14.19
CA GLY A 50 -8.98 3.67 13.79
C GLY A 50 -8.25 5.02 13.85
N SER A 51 -6.99 5.09 14.31
CA SER A 51 -6.22 6.35 14.33
C SER A 51 -5.72 6.83 12.96
N GLY A 52 -6.05 6.14 11.86
CA GLY A 52 -5.60 6.52 10.51
C GLY A 52 -4.21 6.00 10.12
N LYS A 53 -3.68 4.99 10.84
CA LYS A 53 -2.35 4.38 10.58
C LYS A 53 -2.19 3.90 9.14
N THR A 54 -3.25 3.33 8.55
CA THR A 54 -3.24 2.78 7.18
C THR A 54 -2.77 3.83 6.16
N LEU A 55 -3.41 5.00 6.13
CA LEU A 55 -2.97 6.10 5.28
C LEU A 55 -1.66 6.75 5.75
N GLY A 56 -1.26 6.51 7.01
CA GLY A 56 0.04 6.88 7.56
C GLY A 56 1.20 6.24 6.80
N PHE A 57 1.08 4.97 6.41
CA PHE A 57 2.12 4.27 5.63
C PHE A 57 1.81 4.17 4.13
N LEU A 58 0.53 4.11 3.72
CA LEU A 58 0.19 3.96 2.30
C LEU A 58 0.52 5.20 1.46
N LEU A 59 0.26 6.41 1.96
CA LEU A 59 0.50 7.61 1.14
C LEU A 59 1.99 7.89 0.87
N PRO A 60 2.90 7.73 1.84
CA PRO A 60 4.35 7.72 1.57
C PRO A 60 4.74 6.64 0.56
N ALA A 61 4.23 5.42 0.71
CA ALA A 61 4.50 4.32 -0.21
C ALA A 61 4.06 4.63 -1.65
N PHE A 62 2.88 5.22 -1.85
CA PHE A 62 2.40 5.63 -3.18
C PHE A 62 3.26 6.70 -3.81
N ARG A 63 3.77 7.64 -3.00
CA ARG A 63 4.71 8.66 -3.48
C ARG A 63 5.99 8.00 -3.97
N MET A 64 6.59 7.10 -3.17
CA MET A 64 7.80 6.38 -3.54
C MET A 64 7.61 5.57 -4.83
N ILE A 65 6.50 4.83 -4.95
CA ILE A 65 6.16 4.11 -6.19
C ILE A 65 6.11 5.07 -7.40
N ALA A 66 5.48 6.25 -7.24
CA ALA A 66 5.39 7.22 -8.33
C ALA A 66 6.75 7.82 -8.73
N GLU A 67 7.71 7.87 -7.80
CA GLU A 67 9.09 8.30 -8.05
C GLU A 67 9.90 7.19 -8.74
N THR A 68 9.72 5.93 -8.33
CA THR A 68 10.41 4.76 -8.91
C THR A 68 9.83 4.31 -10.26
N ALA A 69 8.53 4.50 -10.51
CA ALA A 69 7.86 4.09 -11.76
C ALA A 69 8.37 4.82 -13.02
N GLY A 70 9.24 5.83 -12.87
CA GLY A 70 9.99 6.41 -13.98
C GLY A 70 11.16 5.55 -14.47
N GLU A 71 11.56 4.51 -13.71
CA GLU A 71 12.85 3.83 -13.87
C GLU A 71 12.74 2.36 -14.32
N GLU A 72 11.60 1.68 -14.09
CA GLU A 72 11.47 0.24 -14.42
C GLU A 72 10.21 -0.07 -15.23
N GLY A 73 10.41 -0.67 -16.40
CA GLY A 73 9.35 -1.13 -17.30
C GLY A 73 8.60 -2.32 -16.71
N ALA A 74 7.27 -2.32 -16.89
CA ALA A 74 6.39 -3.41 -16.48
C ALA A 74 6.93 -4.76 -16.98
N SER A 75 7.12 -5.72 -16.06
CA SER A 75 7.51 -7.09 -16.38
C SER A 75 6.36 -7.80 -17.10
N THR A 76 6.31 -7.65 -18.42
CA THR A 76 5.36 -8.40 -19.27
C THR A 76 5.96 -9.77 -19.58
N GLY A 77 5.57 -10.82 -18.85
CA GLY A 77 6.03 -12.19 -19.12
C GLY A 77 5.64 -13.24 -18.07
N SER A 78 6.16 -14.45 -18.24
CA SER A 78 6.00 -15.61 -17.32
C SER A 78 6.70 -15.44 -15.96
N SER A 79 7.19 -14.24 -15.64
CA SER A 79 7.94 -13.96 -14.43
C SER A 79 7.01 -13.83 -13.21
N PRO A 80 7.48 -14.17 -12.00
CA PRO A 80 6.73 -13.91 -10.78
C PRO A 80 6.43 -12.40 -10.65
N ALA A 81 5.34 -12.08 -9.95
CA ALA A 81 5.04 -10.70 -9.60
C ALA A 81 6.13 -10.12 -8.69
N THR A 82 6.53 -8.87 -8.89
CA THR A 82 7.56 -8.17 -8.10
C THR A 82 6.98 -6.86 -7.54
N PRO A 83 6.15 -6.91 -6.47
CA PRO A 83 5.56 -5.71 -5.90
C PRO A 83 6.66 -4.82 -5.31
N LEU A 84 6.55 -3.51 -5.52
CA LEU A 84 7.46 -2.51 -4.97
C LEU A 84 7.26 -2.30 -3.47
N VAL A 85 6.05 -2.58 -2.98
CA VAL A 85 5.68 -2.39 -1.57
C VAL A 85 4.96 -3.64 -1.06
N LEU A 86 5.43 -4.14 0.08
CA LEU A 86 4.78 -5.22 0.83
C LEU A 86 4.18 -4.68 2.12
N VAL A 87 2.91 -5.01 2.38
CA VAL A 87 2.25 -4.76 3.66
C VAL A 87 1.86 -6.09 4.29
N LEU A 88 2.45 -6.42 5.44
CA LEU A 88 2.09 -7.62 6.19
C LEU A 88 0.97 -7.33 7.19
N ALA A 89 -0.10 -8.11 7.11
CA ALA A 89 -1.22 -8.07 8.05
C ALA A 89 -1.40 -9.44 8.74
N PRO A 90 -1.70 -9.49 10.04
CA PRO A 90 -1.83 -10.74 10.79
C PRO A 90 -3.09 -11.53 10.44
N THR A 91 -4.13 -10.87 9.90
CA THR A 91 -5.42 -11.51 9.61
C THR A 91 -5.92 -11.13 8.23
N ARG A 92 -6.80 -11.97 7.67
CA ARG A 92 -7.47 -11.72 6.40
C ARG A 92 -8.31 -10.44 6.45
N GLU A 93 -9.01 -10.22 7.55
CA GLU A 93 -9.91 -9.11 7.76
C GLU A 93 -9.13 -7.79 7.70
N LEU A 94 -7.96 -7.73 8.36
CA LEU A 94 -7.10 -6.55 8.31
C LEU A 94 -6.46 -6.38 6.93
N ALA A 95 -6.01 -7.46 6.28
CA ALA A 95 -5.49 -7.39 4.91
C ALA A 95 -6.54 -6.81 3.94
N THR A 96 -7.80 -7.24 4.07
CA THR A 96 -8.91 -6.77 3.24
C THR A 96 -9.21 -5.29 3.48
N GLN A 97 -9.17 -4.85 4.75
CA GLN A 97 -9.36 -3.44 5.10
C GLN A 97 -8.25 -2.55 4.52
N ILE A 98 -6.99 -2.99 4.62
CA ILE A 98 -5.86 -2.25 4.05
C ILE A 98 -5.98 -2.18 2.53
N GLU A 99 -6.34 -3.29 1.87
CA GLU A 99 -6.50 -3.33 0.42
C GLU A 99 -7.64 -2.44 -0.08
N ALA A 100 -8.74 -2.34 0.66
CA ALA A 100 -9.81 -1.42 0.33
C ALA A 100 -9.34 0.05 0.36
N GLU A 101 -8.51 0.41 1.34
CA GLU A 101 -7.87 1.74 1.39
C GLU A 101 -6.85 1.92 0.26
N CYS A 102 -6.08 0.88 -0.07
CA CYS A 102 -5.19 0.88 -1.24
C CYS A 102 -5.94 1.16 -2.53
N THR A 103 -7.02 0.43 -2.80
CA THR A 103 -7.86 0.61 -3.99
C THR A 103 -8.47 2.02 -4.04
N LYS A 104 -8.98 2.50 -2.89
CA LYS A 104 -9.65 3.81 -2.79
C LYS A 104 -8.69 4.96 -3.10
N PHE A 105 -7.49 4.95 -2.54
CA PHE A 105 -6.54 6.06 -2.66
C PHE A 105 -5.50 5.86 -3.78
N GLY A 106 -5.19 4.62 -4.12
CA GLY A 106 -4.29 4.23 -5.21
C GLY A 106 -4.75 4.76 -6.56
N LYS A 107 -6.06 4.87 -6.80
CA LYS A 107 -6.61 5.50 -8.03
C LYS A 107 -6.11 6.93 -8.23
N ALA A 108 -6.00 7.73 -7.16
CA ALA A 108 -5.49 9.10 -7.24
C ALA A 108 -3.97 9.15 -7.49
N ALA A 109 -3.25 8.12 -7.04
CA ALA A 109 -1.82 7.96 -7.22
C ALA A 109 -1.41 7.16 -8.47
N LYS A 110 -2.38 6.58 -9.20
CA LYS A 110 -2.15 5.58 -10.27
C LYS A 110 -1.34 4.36 -9.78
N VAL A 111 -1.64 3.91 -8.56
CA VAL A 111 -1.03 2.73 -7.95
C VAL A 111 -2.01 1.57 -7.98
N THR A 112 -1.55 0.40 -8.41
CA THR A 112 -2.28 -0.87 -8.35
C THR A 112 -1.91 -1.66 -7.10
N SER A 113 -2.86 -2.42 -6.58
CA SER A 113 -2.69 -3.22 -5.37
C SER A 113 -3.42 -4.55 -5.47
N GLN A 114 -2.98 -5.52 -4.68
CA GLN A 114 -3.67 -6.81 -4.52
C GLN A 114 -3.50 -7.32 -3.08
N ALA A 115 -4.55 -7.95 -2.55
CA ALA A 115 -4.46 -8.70 -1.29
C ALA A 115 -4.33 -10.21 -1.52
N VAL A 116 -3.49 -10.86 -0.71
CA VAL A 116 -3.32 -12.32 -0.66
C VAL A 116 -3.40 -12.83 0.78
N PHE A 117 -4.26 -13.81 1.04
CA PHE A 117 -4.42 -14.38 2.37
C PHE A 117 -4.96 -15.81 2.38
N GLY A 118 -4.76 -16.50 3.50
CA GLY A 118 -5.24 -17.86 3.75
C GLY A 118 -6.77 -17.99 3.75
N GLY A 119 -7.26 -19.24 3.77
CA GLY A 119 -8.71 -19.52 3.84
C GLY A 119 -9.49 -19.29 2.54
N THR A 120 -8.81 -18.97 1.43
CA THR A 120 -9.39 -18.91 0.08
C THR A 120 -8.48 -19.62 -0.93
N PRO A 121 -8.98 -20.09 -2.09
CA PRO A 121 -8.18 -20.80 -3.08
C PRO A 121 -6.96 -19.98 -3.57
N LYS A 122 -5.82 -20.65 -3.80
CA LYS A 122 -4.59 -20.00 -4.29
C LYS A 122 -4.72 -19.52 -5.75
N GLY A 123 -5.44 -20.27 -6.59
CA GLY A 123 -5.55 -20.01 -8.04
C GLY A 123 -5.96 -18.58 -8.42
N PRO A 124 -7.07 -18.04 -7.87
CA PRO A 124 -7.47 -16.65 -8.12
C PRO A 124 -6.43 -15.62 -7.69
N GLN A 125 -5.73 -15.86 -6.57
CA GLN A 125 -4.68 -14.97 -6.08
C GLN A 125 -3.44 -15.01 -6.99
N VAL A 126 -3.03 -16.19 -7.46
CA VAL A 126 -1.97 -16.34 -8.47
C VAL A 126 -2.34 -15.61 -9.75
N LYS A 127 -3.60 -15.69 -10.20
CA LYS A 127 -4.06 -14.97 -11.40
C LYS A 127 -3.98 -13.46 -11.19
N ALA A 128 -4.42 -12.95 -10.04
CA ALA A 128 -4.37 -11.53 -9.74
C ALA A 128 -2.92 -11.01 -9.64
N LEU A 129 -1.99 -11.80 -9.10
CA LEU A 129 -0.57 -11.44 -9.06
C LEU A 129 0.03 -11.25 -10.47
N LYS A 130 -0.44 -12.00 -11.47
CA LYS A 130 0.00 -11.82 -12.87
C LYS A 130 -0.36 -10.47 -13.47
N GLU A 131 -1.26 -9.70 -12.84
CA GLU A 131 -1.59 -8.34 -13.24
C GLU A 131 -0.50 -7.33 -12.81
N GLY A 132 0.50 -7.76 -12.04
CA GLY A 132 1.64 -6.95 -11.63
C GLY A 132 1.27 -5.84 -10.64
N PRO A 133 0.70 -6.18 -9.46
CA PRO A 133 0.36 -5.17 -8.45
C PRO A 133 1.63 -4.51 -7.91
N GLN A 134 1.64 -3.18 -7.81
CA GLN A 134 2.76 -2.43 -7.23
C GLN A 134 2.78 -2.53 -5.70
N VAL A 135 1.60 -2.71 -5.08
CA VAL A 135 1.44 -2.93 -3.63
C VAL A 135 0.85 -4.31 -3.39
N LEU A 136 1.51 -5.13 -2.58
CA LEU A 136 0.99 -6.41 -2.13
C LEU A 136 0.63 -6.33 -0.64
N VAL A 137 -0.64 -6.57 -0.31
CA VAL A 137 -1.08 -6.74 1.08
C VAL A 137 -1.20 -8.23 1.37
N ALA A 138 -0.49 -8.75 2.36
CA ALA A 138 -0.40 -10.19 2.56
C ALA A 138 -0.50 -10.64 4.02
N THR A 139 -1.10 -11.81 4.24
CA THR A 139 -0.86 -12.56 5.48
C THR A 139 0.39 -13.44 5.33
N PRO A 140 1.27 -13.54 6.35
CA PRO A 140 2.57 -14.20 6.22
C PRO A 140 2.53 -15.61 5.61
N GLY A 141 1.64 -16.49 6.12
CA GLY A 141 1.57 -17.87 5.63
C GLY A 141 1.20 -17.98 4.14
N ARG A 142 0.26 -17.14 3.67
CA ARG A 142 -0.11 -17.14 2.25
C ARG A 142 0.96 -16.49 1.37
N LEU A 143 1.68 -15.50 1.88
CA LEU A 143 2.81 -14.93 1.13
C LEU A 143 3.87 -16.00 0.87
N GLN A 144 4.25 -16.74 1.92
CA GLN A 144 5.21 -17.83 1.82
C GLN A 144 4.76 -18.90 0.81
N ASP A 145 3.51 -19.35 0.90
CA ASP A 145 2.90 -20.27 -0.07
C ASP A 145 3.11 -19.82 -1.53
N LEU A 146 2.90 -18.53 -1.80
CA LEU A 146 2.93 -17.97 -3.16
C LEU A 146 4.35 -17.73 -3.65
N MET A 147 5.29 -17.45 -2.74
CA MET A 147 6.72 -17.39 -3.05
C MET A 147 7.28 -18.77 -3.41
N GLU A 148 6.91 -19.81 -2.64
CA GLU A 148 7.29 -21.21 -2.92
C GLU A 148 6.73 -21.71 -4.26
N MET A 149 5.57 -21.20 -4.66
CA MET A 149 4.97 -21.45 -5.98
C MET A 149 5.56 -20.61 -7.11
N ASN A 150 6.55 -19.76 -6.82
CA ASN A 150 7.12 -18.79 -7.75
C ASN A 150 6.06 -17.90 -8.42
N ALA A 151 5.00 -17.54 -7.68
CA ALA A 151 3.95 -16.63 -8.14
C ALA A 151 4.29 -15.17 -7.81
N VAL A 152 5.10 -14.94 -6.78
CA VAL A 152 5.60 -13.63 -6.34
C VAL A 152 7.05 -13.75 -5.89
N SER A 153 7.85 -12.72 -6.17
CA SER A 153 9.22 -12.53 -5.69
C SER A 153 9.31 -11.17 -5.00
N LEU A 154 10.10 -11.11 -3.92
CA LEU A 154 10.35 -9.91 -3.13
C LEU A 154 11.83 -9.55 -3.17
#